data_AF-A0A6I3LJ01-F1
#
_entry.id   AF-A0A6I3LJ01-F1
#
_cell.length_a   1.000
_cell.length_b   1.000
_cell.length_c   1.000
_cell.angle_alpha   90.00
_cell.angle_beta   90.00
_cell.angle_gamma   90.00
#
_symmetry.space_group_name_H-M   'P 1'
#
loop_
_entity.id
_entity.type
_entity.pdbx_description
1 polymer ?
#
loop_
_entity_poly.entity_id
_entity_poly.type
_entity_poly.pdbx_seq_one_letter_code
_entity_poly.pdbx_strand_id
1 'polypeptide(L)'
;MSDVDELRSKLAHARERLEAAEEAMRVADRREEDARALGGGIPGFGGSGNQRAAQQVRSALDSSYRAWKEATERIEKWAYRVKRLEARVAEAERVRFTAADLKGARFVKTFVWHRVVRVNAKSVSVESGYSWTDRLAIERITDFK
;
A
#
# COMPACT_ATOMS: atom_id res chain seq x y z
N MET A 1 12.57 -22.10 -6.98
CA MET A 1 11.98 -20.95 -6.25
C MET A 1 10.47 -21.13 -6.30
N SER A 2 9.78 -21.17 -5.16
CA SER A 2 8.31 -21.23 -5.16
C SER A 2 7.72 -19.88 -5.59
N ASP A 3 6.49 -19.86 -6.10
CA ASP A 3 5.77 -18.63 -6.48
C ASP A 3 5.66 -17.65 -5.28
N VAL A 4 5.54 -18.19 -4.06
CA VAL A 4 5.55 -17.42 -2.82
C VAL A 4 6.90 -16.77 -2.55
N ASP A 5 8.01 -17.48 -2.79
CA ASP A 5 9.36 -16.92 -2.62
C ASP A 5 9.61 -15.77 -3.60
N GLU A 6 9.11 -15.89 -4.84
CA GLU A 6 9.18 -14.81 -5.82
C GLU A 6 8.36 -13.59 -5.39
N LEU A 7 7.16 -13.79 -4.85
CA LEU A 7 6.33 -12.70 -4.29
C LEU A 7 7.00 -12.03 -3.10
N ARG A 8 7.62 -12.79 -2.20
CA ARG A 8 8.39 -12.27 -1.05
C ARG A 8 9.60 -11.47 -1.50
N SER A 9 10.34 -11.96 -2.51
CA SER A 9 11.47 -11.23 -3.09
C SER A 9 11.03 -9.89 -3.70
N LYS A 10 9.93 -9.89 -4.47
CA LYS A 10 9.33 -8.66 -5.03
C LYS A 10 8.85 -7.70 -3.94
N LEU A 11 8.30 -8.22 -2.85
CA LEU A 11 7.86 -7.42 -1.71
C LEU A 11 9.05 -6.76 -1.00
N ALA A 12 10.13 -7.52 -0.75
CA ALA A 12 11.36 -7.00 -0.15
C ALA A 12 11.94 -5.86 -1.00
N HIS A 13 12.04 -6.07 -2.32
CA HIS A 13 12.48 -5.03 -3.24
C HIS A 13 11.56 -3.79 -3.20
N ALA A 14 10.24 -3.97 -3.21
CA ALA A 14 9.31 -2.85 -3.15
C ALA A 14 9.43 -2.05 -1.83
N ARG A 15 9.71 -2.72 -0.71
CA ARG A 15 9.95 -2.08 0.59
C ARG A 15 11.24 -1.28 0.60
N GLU A 16 12.33 -1.85 0.08
CA GLU A 16 13.60 -1.14 -0.08
C GLU A 16 13.44 0.14 -0.93
N ARG A 17 12.67 0.05 -2.01
CA ARG A 17 12.38 1.22 -2.87
C ARG A 17 11.49 2.27 -2.20
N LEU A 18 10.57 1.84 -1.33
CA LEU A 18 9.76 2.75 -0.51
C LEU A 18 10.65 3.48 0.50
N GLU A 19 11.47 2.75 1.24
CA GLU A 19 12.40 3.32 2.22
C GLU A 19 13.37 4.33 1.57
N ALA A 20 13.90 4.01 0.38
CA ALA A 20 14.74 4.94 -0.37
C ALA A 20 13.99 6.22 -0.80
N ALA A 21 12.69 6.12 -1.10
CA ALA A 21 11.87 7.27 -1.46
C ALA A 21 11.54 8.13 -0.22
N GLU A 22 11.28 7.50 0.92
CA GLU A 22 11.10 8.19 2.20
C GLU A 22 12.39 8.92 2.64
N GLU A 23 13.56 8.30 2.50
CA GLU A 23 14.82 8.98 2.78
C GLU A 23 15.07 10.15 1.84
N ALA A 24 14.74 10.01 0.54
CA ALA A 24 14.83 11.13 -0.40
C ALA A 24 13.92 12.30 0.00
N MET A 25 12.74 12.03 0.56
CA MET A 25 11.85 13.06 1.12
C MET A 25 12.49 13.74 2.33
N ARG A 26 13.03 12.97 3.29
CA ARG A 26 13.74 13.53 4.45
C ARG A 26 14.95 14.40 4.06
N VAL A 27 15.64 14.05 2.98
CA VAL A 27 16.74 14.87 2.42
C VAL A 27 16.17 16.16 1.79
N ALA A 28 15.05 16.09 1.09
CA ALA A 28 14.41 17.27 0.50
C ALA A 28 13.92 18.24 1.59
N ASP A 29 13.33 17.74 2.67
CA ASP A 29 12.87 18.54 3.80
C ASP A 29 14.05 19.27 4.47
N ARG A 30 15.16 18.57 4.74
CA ARG A 30 16.39 19.19 5.25
C ARG A 30 16.92 20.31 4.35
N ARG A 31 16.93 20.10 3.02
CA ARG A 31 17.36 21.12 2.06
C ARG A 31 16.45 22.34 2.05
N GLU A 32 15.15 22.14 2.25
CA GLU A 32 14.21 23.25 2.39
C GLU A 32 14.45 24.04 3.67
N GLU A 33 14.69 23.36 4.80
CA GLU A 33 15.06 23.99 6.07
C GLU A 33 16.35 24.82 5.93
N ASP A 34 17.39 24.26 5.31
CA ASP A 34 18.65 24.97 5.02
C ASP A 34 18.42 26.19 4.13
N ALA A 35 17.59 26.07 3.08
CA ALA A 35 17.25 27.18 2.20
C ALA A 35 16.48 28.29 2.93
N ARG A 36 15.57 27.92 3.83
CA ARG A 36 14.84 28.87 4.70
C ARG A 36 15.79 29.56 5.69
N ALA A 37 16.75 28.83 6.27
CA ALA A 37 17.76 29.40 7.15
C ALA A 37 18.64 30.44 6.43
N LEU A 38 19.03 30.17 5.17
CA LEU A 38 19.75 31.12 4.32
C LEU A 38 18.93 32.39 4.02
N GLY A 39 17.60 32.27 3.88
CA GLY A 39 16.70 33.40 3.68
C GLY A 39 16.37 34.19 4.95
N GLY A 40 16.43 33.56 6.13
CA GLY A 40 16.08 34.13 7.44
C GLY A 40 17.21 34.91 8.14
N GLY A 41 18.44 34.84 7.63
CA GLY A 41 19.63 35.43 8.26
C GLY A 41 20.09 36.78 7.71
N ILE A 42 19.31 37.45 6.86
CA ILE A 42 19.71 38.75 6.27
C ILE A 42 18.83 39.88 6.85
N PRO A 43 19.19 40.49 7.98
CA PRO A 43 18.63 41.77 8.42
C PRO A 43 18.81 42.80 7.30
N GLY A 44 17.71 43.34 6.78
CA GLY A 44 17.73 44.46 5.82
C GLY A 44 17.34 44.14 4.38
N PHE A 45 16.86 42.94 4.05
CA PHE A 45 16.37 42.63 2.70
C PHE A 45 14.95 43.18 2.42
N GLY A 46 14.75 44.46 2.71
CA GLY A 46 13.61 45.25 2.25
C GLY A 46 13.94 45.86 0.89
N GLY A 47 13.32 45.37 -0.18
CA GLY A 47 13.15 46.09 -1.45
C GLY A 47 14.38 46.36 -2.34
N SER A 48 15.63 46.34 -1.85
CA SER A 48 16.81 46.74 -2.65
C SER A 48 18.09 45.92 -2.44
N GLY A 49 17.99 44.75 -1.78
CA GLY A 49 19.16 43.88 -1.52
C GLY A 49 19.63 43.07 -2.74
N ASN A 50 20.90 42.64 -2.68
CA ASN A 50 21.66 41.92 -3.71
C ASN A 50 20.82 40.85 -4.45
N GLN A 51 20.38 41.17 -5.68
CA GLN A 51 19.48 40.35 -6.49
C GLN A 51 19.99 38.91 -6.69
N ARG A 52 21.32 38.70 -6.66
CA ARG A 52 21.94 37.37 -6.77
C ARG A 52 21.62 36.47 -5.58
N ALA A 53 21.59 36.99 -4.36
CA ALA A 53 21.24 36.21 -3.16
C ALA A 53 19.75 35.79 -3.19
N ALA A 54 18.86 36.70 -3.61
CA ALA A 54 17.44 36.38 -3.79
C ALA A 54 17.18 35.38 -4.92
N GLN A 55 18.01 35.39 -5.98
CA GLN A 55 17.92 34.39 -7.05
C GLN A 55 18.41 33.02 -6.56
N GLN A 56 19.49 32.98 -5.78
CA GLN A 56 20.01 31.74 -5.17
C GLN A 56 18.97 31.09 -4.25
N VAL A 57 18.37 31.85 -3.33
CA VAL A 57 17.32 31.32 -2.44
C VAL A 57 16.12 30.80 -3.23
N ARG A 58 15.64 31.54 -4.23
CA ARG A 58 14.53 31.09 -5.10
C ARG A 58 14.86 29.80 -5.86
N SER A 59 16.07 29.70 -6.41
CA SER A 59 16.51 28.49 -7.11
C SER A 59 16.64 27.28 -6.18
N ALA A 60 17.09 27.50 -4.95
CA ALA A 60 17.18 26.45 -3.94
C ALA A 60 15.78 25.94 -3.54
N LEU A 61 14.83 26.85 -3.28
CA LEU A 61 13.44 26.51 -2.96
C LEU A 61 12.72 25.80 -4.11
N ASP A 62 12.93 26.23 -5.36
CA ASP A 62 12.34 25.53 -6.52
C ASP A 62 12.94 24.11 -6.68
N SER A 63 14.25 23.96 -6.44
CA SER A 63 14.90 22.65 -6.47
C SER A 63 14.43 21.72 -5.34
N SER A 64 14.21 22.23 -4.13
CA SER A 64 13.68 21.44 -3.01
C SER A 64 12.23 21.04 -3.26
N TYR A 65 11.41 21.95 -3.79
CA TYR A 65 10.02 21.65 -4.16
C TYR A 65 9.92 20.55 -5.21
N ARG A 66 10.75 20.59 -6.26
CA ARG A 66 10.81 19.52 -7.27
C ARG A 66 11.23 18.19 -6.66
N ALA A 67 12.27 18.20 -5.82
CA ALA A 67 12.75 17.00 -5.13
C ALA A 67 11.67 16.40 -4.21
N TRP A 68 10.96 17.25 -3.47
CA TRP A 68 9.84 16.86 -2.62
C TRP A 68 8.71 16.24 -3.43
N LYS A 69 8.30 16.87 -4.54
CA LYS A 69 7.25 16.35 -5.43
C LYS A 69 7.62 14.98 -5.98
N GLU A 70 8.83 14.82 -6.50
CA GLU A 70 9.32 13.53 -6.99
C GLU A 70 9.36 12.45 -5.90
N ALA A 71 9.77 12.80 -4.69
CA ALA A 71 9.80 11.87 -3.57
C ALA A 71 8.38 11.42 -3.19
N THR A 72 7.43 12.36 -3.09
CA THR A 72 6.02 12.06 -2.81
C THR A 72 5.41 11.11 -3.86
N GLU A 73 5.59 11.39 -5.15
CA GLU A 73 5.10 10.50 -6.23
C GLU A 73 5.73 9.10 -6.15
N ARG A 74 7.01 9.00 -5.79
CA ARG A 74 7.69 7.71 -5.60
C ARG A 74 7.17 6.97 -4.38
N ILE A 75 6.94 7.66 -3.26
CA ILE A 75 6.37 7.09 -2.04
C ILE A 75 4.99 6.51 -2.34
N GLU A 76 4.09 7.28 -2.94
CA GLU A 76 2.74 6.81 -3.29
C GLU A 76 2.78 5.56 -4.17
N LYS A 77 3.62 5.58 -5.21
CA LYS A 77 3.80 4.44 -6.11
C LYS A 77 4.27 3.18 -5.38
N TRP A 78 5.31 3.29 -4.55
CA TRP A 78 5.90 2.13 -3.88
C TRP A 78 5.05 1.67 -2.70
N ALA A 79 4.42 2.57 -1.95
CA ALA A 79 3.47 2.23 -0.89
C ALA A 79 2.29 1.42 -1.44
N TYR A 80 1.70 1.86 -2.57
CA TYR A 80 0.67 1.08 -3.25
C TYR A 80 1.18 -0.30 -3.68
N ARG A 81 2.40 -0.37 -4.22
CA ARG A 81 3.01 -1.63 -4.66
C ARG A 81 3.26 -2.60 -3.49
N VAL A 82 3.77 -2.11 -2.37
CA VAL A 82 3.98 -2.87 -1.13
C VAL A 82 2.65 -3.45 -0.66
N LYS A 83 1.63 -2.59 -0.46
CA LYS A 83 0.29 -3.03 -0.02
C LYS A 83 -0.30 -4.12 -0.92
N ARG A 84 -0.16 -3.97 -2.24
CA ARG A 84 -0.65 -4.96 -3.21
C ARG A 84 0.12 -6.28 -3.12
N LEU A 85 1.44 -6.25 -2.93
CA LEU A 85 2.26 -7.46 -2.81
C LEU A 85 2.01 -8.17 -1.49
N GLU A 86 1.86 -7.44 -0.38
CA GLU A 86 1.49 -8.00 0.92
C GLU A 86 0.17 -8.76 0.84
N ALA A 87 -0.86 -8.19 0.20
CA ALA A 87 -2.14 -8.86 0.00
C ALA A 87 -1.99 -10.15 -0.82
N ARG A 88 -1.11 -10.17 -1.84
CA ARG A 88 -0.86 -11.36 -2.65
C ARG A 88 -0.09 -12.45 -1.90
N VAL A 89 0.90 -12.05 -1.09
CA VAL A 89 1.66 -12.97 -0.23
C VAL A 89 0.72 -13.59 0.79
N ALA A 90 -0.09 -12.77 1.47
CA ALA A 90 -1.06 -13.24 2.45
C ALA A 90 -2.09 -14.21 1.84
N GLU A 91 -2.59 -13.94 0.64
CA GLU A 91 -3.52 -14.85 -0.04
C GLU A 91 -2.84 -16.15 -0.51
N ALA A 92 -1.56 -16.08 -0.94
CA ALA A 92 -0.81 -17.27 -1.33
C ALA A 92 -0.43 -18.16 -0.14
N GLU A 93 -0.16 -17.56 1.02
CA GLU A 93 0.15 -18.25 2.28
C GLU A 93 -1.10 -18.72 3.03
N ARG A 94 -2.29 -18.28 2.59
CA ARG A 94 -3.54 -18.57 3.26
C ARG A 94 -3.82 -20.07 3.26
N VAL A 95 -4.05 -20.61 4.47
CA VAL A 95 -4.54 -21.97 4.63
C VAL A 95 -5.97 -22.05 4.09
N ARG A 96 -6.16 -22.83 3.03
CA ARG A 96 -7.48 -23.05 2.42
C ARG A 96 -8.23 -24.10 3.22
N PHE A 97 -9.49 -23.82 3.54
CA PHE A 97 -10.36 -24.82 4.14
C PHE A 97 -10.60 -25.98 3.18
N THR A 98 -10.85 -27.16 3.75
CA THR A 98 -11.30 -28.34 3.03
C THR A 98 -12.81 -28.53 3.21
N ALA A 99 -13.41 -29.38 2.39
CA ALA A 99 -14.82 -29.75 2.56
C ALA A 99 -15.08 -30.45 3.92
N ALA A 100 -14.06 -31.10 4.48
CA ALA A 100 -14.15 -31.74 5.79
C ALA A 100 -14.25 -30.69 6.91
N ASP A 101 -13.46 -29.61 6.83
CA ASP A 101 -13.49 -28.52 7.81
C ASP A 101 -14.84 -27.82 7.85
N LEU A 102 -15.48 -27.68 6.68
CA LEU A 102 -16.77 -27.02 6.54
C LEU A 102 -17.97 -27.93 6.84
N LYS A 103 -17.74 -29.23 7.08
CA LYS A 103 -18.82 -30.18 7.30
C LYS A 103 -19.55 -29.85 8.60
N GLY A 104 -20.84 -29.54 8.50
CA GLY A 104 -21.67 -29.15 9.65
C GLY A 104 -21.68 -27.65 9.95
N ALA A 105 -20.92 -26.84 9.20
CA ALA A 105 -21.02 -25.39 9.27
C ALA A 105 -22.46 -24.94 8.94
N ARG A 106 -23.00 -24.06 9.77
CA ARG A 106 -24.30 -23.40 9.55
C ARG A 106 -24.14 -22.12 8.75
N PHE A 107 -22.99 -21.45 8.90
CA PHE A 107 -22.68 -20.22 8.19
C PHE A 107 -21.25 -20.25 7.64
N VAL A 108 -21.08 -19.71 6.44
CA VAL A 108 -19.77 -19.50 5.83
C VAL A 108 -19.62 -18.03 5.47
N LYS A 109 -18.41 -17.50 5.62
CA LYS A 109 -18.09 -16.13 5.29
C LYS A 109 -17.35 -16.06 3.97
N THR A 110 -17.72 -15.11 3.12
CA THR A 110 -16.86 -14.64 2.02
C THR A 110 -16.54 -13.17 2.29
N PHE A 111 -17.21 -12.24 1.60
CA PHE A 111 -17.27 -10.82 1.99
C PHE A 111 -18.35 -10.58 3.04
N VAL A 112 -19.42 -11.36 2.98
CA VAL A 112 -20.54 -11.36 3.92
C VAL A 112 -20.76 -12.77 4.47
N TRP A 113 -21.55 -12.88 5.54
CA TRP A 113 -21.98 -14.16 6.08
C TRP A 113 -23.12 -14.73 5.24
N HIS A 114 -23.04 -16.03 4.93
CA HIS A 114 -24.02 -16.77 4.17
C HIS A 114 -24.47 -17.98 4.96
N ARG A 115 -25.77 -18.29 4.92
CA ARG A 115 -26.30 -19.51 5.56
C ARG A 115 -26.06 -20.70 4.65
N VAL A 116 -25.47 -21.75 5.20
CA VAL A 116 -25.14 -22.99 4.48
C VAL A 116 -26.38 -23.84 4.31
N VAL A 117 -26.64 -24.26 3.08
CA VAL A 117 -27.66 -25.26 2.75
C VAL A 117 -27.02 -26.62 2.59
N ARG A 118 -25.91 -26.69 1.84
CA ARG A 118 -25.22 -27.96 1.56
C ARG A 118 -23.75 -27.75 1.28
N VAL A 119 -22.90 -28.58 1.89
CA VAL A 119 -21.46 -28.65 1.57
C VAL A 119 -21.23 -29.78 0.57
N ASN A 120 -20.57 -29.47 -0.54
CA ASN A 120 -20.12 -30.44 -1.54
C ASN A 120 -18.58 -30.53 -1.50
N ALA A 121 -18.01 -31.47 -2.26
CA ALA A 121 -16.57 -31.71 -2.27
C ALA A 121 -15.71 -30.48 -2.66
N LYS A 122 -16.22 -29.59 -3.54
CA LYS A 122 -15.48 -28.41 -4.02
C LYS A 122 -16.18 -27.08 -3.77
N SER A 123 -17.43 -27.12 -3.29
CA SER A 123 -18.25 -25.92 -3.18
C SER A 123 -19.31 -26.02 -2.09
N VAL A 124 -19.69 -24.89 -1.53
CA VAL A 124 -20.80 -24.76 -0.58
C VAL A 124 -21.97 -24.08 -1.26
N SER A 125 -23.14 -24.71 -1.19
CA SER A 125 -24.41 -24.11 -1.58
C SER A 125 -24.97 -23.32 -0.40
N VAL A 126 -25.31 -22.06 -0.63
CA VAL A 126 -25.81 -21.13 0.39
C VAL A 126 -27.17 -20.57 0.00
N GLU A 127 -27.94 -20.16 1.01
CA GLU A 127 -29.20 -19.43 0.76
C GLU A 127 -28.86 -18.09 0.10
N SER A 128 -29.56 -17.79 -1.00
CA SER A 128 -29.59 -16.44 -1.55
C SER A 128 -30.78 -15.68 -0.96
N GLY A 129 -30.85 -14.37 -1.18
CA GLY A 129 -32.06 -13.57 -0.88
C GLY A 129 -33.26 -13.86 -1.79
N TYR A 130 -33.15 -14.86 -2.68
CA TYR A 130 -34.13 -15.24 -3.68
C TYR A 130 -34.52 -16.72 -3.54
N SER A 131 -35.38 -17.20 -4.43
CA SER A 131 -35.87 -18.59 -4.43
C SER A 131 -34.84 -19.66 -4.87
N TRP A 132 -33.62 -19.25 -5.25
CA TRP A 132 -32.55 -20.17 -5.62
C TRP A 132 -31.39 -20.16 -4.61
N THR A 133 -30.48 -21.13 -4.74
CA THR A 133 -29.27 -21.21 -3.91
C THR A 133 -28.05 -20.81 -4.73
N ASP A 134 -27.14 -20.08 -4.09
CA ASP A 134 -25.87 -19.69 -4.70
C ASP A 134 -24.80 -20.74 -4.40
N ARG A 135 -23.83 -20.88 -5.30
CA ARG A 135 -22.71 -21.81 -5.15
C ARG A 135 -21.41 -21.05 -4.95
N LEU A 136 -20.78 -21.25 -3.80
CA LEU A 136 -19.50 -20.66 -3.43
C LEU A 136 -18.40 -21.72 -3.50
N ALA A 137 -17.31 -21.43 -4.21
CA ALA A 137 -16.13 -22.30 -4.18
C ALA A 137 -15.48 -22.26 -2.79
N ILE A 138 -15.02 -23.41 -2.29
CA ILE A 138 -14.44 -23.53 -0.94
C ILE A 138 -13.24 -22.59 -0.76
N GLU A 139 -12.42 -22.42 -1.81
CA GLU A 139 -11.27 -21.51 -1.81
C GLU A 139 -11.63 -20.03 -1.54
N ARG A 140 -12.88 -19.63 -1.78
CA ARG A 140 -13.34 -18.26 -1.51
C ARG A 140 -13.78 -18.07 -0.05
N ILE A 141 -13.89 -19.14 0.73
CA ILE A 141 -14.45 -19.09 2.07
C ILE A 141 -13.42 -18.53 3.06
N THR A 142 -13.78 -17.36 3.55
CA THR A 142 -13.33 -16.56 4.69
C THR A 142 -13.03 -17.27 6.00
N ASP A 143 -14.11 -17.84 6.51
CA ASP A 143 -14.37 -18.18 7.90
C ASP A 143 -15.67 -19.00 7.93
N PHE A 144 -15.95 -19.72 9.02
CA PHE A 144 -17.18 -20.52 9.16
C PHE A 144 -17.63 -20.66 10.62
N LYS A 145 -18.93 -20.93 10.82
CA LYS A 145 -19.58 -21.13 12.12
C LYS A 145 -20.62 -22.24 12.06
#